data_AF-A0A1S1K302-F1
#
_entry.id   AF-A0A1S1K302-F1
#
_cell.length_a   1.000
_cell.length_b   1.000
_cell.length_c   1.000
_cell.angle_alpha   90.00
_cell.angle_beta   90.00
_cell.angle_gamma   90.00
#
_symmetry.space_group_name_H-M   'P 1'
#
loop_
_entity.id
_entity.type
_entity.pdbx_description
1 polymer ?
#
loop_
_entity_poly.entity_id
_entity_poly.type
_entity_poly.pdbx_seq_one_letter_code
_entity_poly.pdbx_strand_id
1 'polypeptide(L)'
;MTKVTAAPPAGISAVAVLGVESDAQLAERFVHEAMPFHPILLRTARRLTHSQADAEDLVQDTLMNAYTGFRRFEPGTNLRAWLFRILHNRWISTHRMKQRRPDAFAVAEITDSDMLCSANHSATAERSAEDRALDMFCDSRIRDAVLTLPEGFRTVLYYSDIEGLTYAETAARMEIPLGTVMSRIARSRERLRAALGNDDTRRVA
;
A
#
# COMPACT_ATOMS: atom_id res chain seq x y z
N MET A 1 57.42 62.44 38.84
CA MET A 1 57.21 63.13 37.54
C MET A 1 57.31 62.07 36.46
N THR A 2 56.16 61.51 36.03
CA THR A 2 55.51 61.73 34.70
C THR A 2 56.23 60.98 33.57
N LYS A 3 55.63 60.09 32.77
CA LYS A 3 54.23 59.83 32.38
C LYS A 3 54.02 58.36 32.00
N VAL A 4 52.86 57.84 32.36
CA VAL A 4 52.13 56.76 31.68
C VAL A 4 51.54 57.33 30.38
N THR A 5 51.65 56.62 29.27
CA THR A 5 50.84 56.82 28.06
C THR A 5 50.46 55.46 27.49
N ALA A 6 49.16 55.27 27.26
CA ALA A 6 48.51 54.05 26.81
C ALA A 6 48.38 53.96 25.27
N ALA A 7 48.36 52.72 24.75
CA ALA A 7 47.58 52.14 23.63
C ALA A 7 47.45 52.89 22.27
N PRO A 8 47.43 52.21 21.10
CA PRO A 8 46.65 50.99 20.86
C PRO A 8 47.33 49.85 20.07
N PRO A 9 46.82 48.59 20.16
CA PRO A 9 47.23 47.51 19.27
C PRO A 9 46.50 47.63 17.92
N ALA A 10 47.25 48.01 16.88
CA ALA A 10 46.80 47.96 15.50
C ALA A 10 47.35 46.69 14.84
N GLY A 11 46.46 45.80 14.41
CA GLY A 11 46.85 44.59 13.69
C GLY A 11 45.73 43.57 13.47
N ILE A 12 44.51 44.03 13.17
CA ILE A 12 43.48 43.19 12.57
C ILE A 12 43.95 42.90 11.13
N SER A 13 44.45 41.70 10.86
CA SER A 13 44.40 41.06 9.53
C SER A 13 44.93 39.63 9.57
N ALA A 14 44.02 38.70 9.80
CA ALA A 14 43.98 37.46 9.03
C ALA A 14 42.54 37.32 8.58
N VAL A 15 42.29 37.81 7.38
CA VAL A 15 41.03 37.75 6.65
C VAL A 15 40.39 36.37 6.82
N ALA A 16 39.25 36.31 7.51
CA ALA A 16 38.41 35.14 7.56
C ALA A 16 37.87 34.88 6.15
N VAL A 17 38.63 34.12 5.38
CA VAL A 17 38.16 33.48 4.15
C VAL A 17 36.97 32.62 4.56
N LEU A 18 35.82 32.86 3.94
CA LEU A 18 34.58 32.11 4.07
C LEU A 18 34.82 30.64 3.68
N GLY A 19 35.36 29.86 4.62
CA GLY A 19 35.57 28.44 4.49
C GLY A 19 34.23 27.74 4.69
N VAL A 20 33.65 27.24 3.61
CA VAL A 20 32.59 26.24 3.71
C VAL A 20 33.15 25.09 4.53
N GLU A 21 32.59 24.88 5.73
CA GLU A 21 32.94 23.77 6.60
C GLU A 21 32.87 22.46 5.81
N SER A 22 33.93 21.66 5.86
CA SER A 22 33.94 20.36 5.19
C SER A 22 32.94 19.41 5.84
N ASP A 23 32.43 18.46 5.07
CA ASP A 23 31.46 17.47 5.56
C ASP A 23 31.95 16.70 6.79
N ALA A 24 33.27 16.43 6.87
CA ALA A 24 33.90 15.78 8.01
C ALA A 24 33.88 16.66 9.27
N GLN A 25 34.21 17.94 9.14
CA GLN A 25 34.18 18.90 10.25
C GLN A 25 32.75 19.11 10.76
N LEU A 26 31.77 19.20 9.86
CA LEU A 26 30.36 19.30 10.20
C LEU A 26 29.88 18.06 10.98
N ALA A 27 30.28 16.86 10.56
CA ALA A 27 29.95 15.61 11.23
C ALA A 27 30.53 15.55 12.65
N GLU A 28 31.80 15.91 12.81
CA GLU A 28 32.46 15.95 14.10
C GLU A 28 31.78 16.96 15.05
N ARG A 29 31.48 18.17 14.56
CA ARG A 29 30.74 19.17 15.33
C ARG A 29 29.36 18.67 15.74
N PHE A 30 28.62 18.05 14.82
CA PHE A 30 27.30 17.50 15.12
C PHE A 30 27.35 16.45 16.22
N VAL A 31 28.29 15.51 16.12
CA VAL A 31 28.47 14.45 17.13
C VAL A 31 28.79 15.07 18.49
N HIS A 32 29.75 16.01 18.52
CA HIS A 32 30.16 16.68 19.75
C HIS A 32 29.00 17.45 20.42
N GLU A 33 28.19 18.16 19.65
CA GLU A 33 27.10 18.99 20.18
C GLU A 33 25.81 18.19 20.47
N ALA A 34 25.47 17.20 19.65
CA ALA A 34 24.20 16.48 19.73
C ALA A 34 24.24 15.25 20.66
N MET A 35 25.35 14.51 20.71
CA MET A 35 25.46 13.27 21.50
C MET A 35 25.22 13.46 23.01
N PRO A 36 25.61 14.57 23.66
CA PRO A 36 25.26 14.81 25.05
C PRO A 36 23.75 14.80 25.33
N PHE A 37 22.92 15.09 24.32
CA PHE A 37 21.47 15.07 24.44
C PHE A 37 20.84 13.70 24.13
N HIS A 38 21.61 12.73 23.62
CA HIS A 38 21.08 11.40 23.28
C HIS A 38 20.36 10.71 24.46
N PRO A 39 20.90 10.65 25.70
CA PRO A 39 20.23 9.98 26.81
C PRO A 39 18.89 10.63 27.21
N ILE A 40 18.79 11.96 27.10
CA ILE A 40 17.55 12.67 27.44
C ILE A 40 16.51 12.56 26.31
N LEU A 41 16.94 12.56 25.05
CA LEU A 41 16.07 12.28 23.90
C LEU A 41 15.49 10.88 23.99
N LEU A 42 16.31 9.86 24.28
CA LEU A 42 15.86 8.48 24.46
C LEU A 42 14.89 8.33 25.63
N ARG A 43 15.17 8.99 26.77
CA ARG A 43 14.24 8.99 27.92
C ARG A 43 12.88 9.58 27.55
N THR A 44 12.86 10.67 26.79
CA THR A 44 11.61 11.28 26.33
C THR A 44 10.91 10.43 25.28
N ALA A 45 11.65 9.86 24.32
CA ALA A 45 11.12 8.96 23.30
C ALA A 45 10.43 7.74 23.93
N ARG A 46 11.04 7.11 24.94
CA ARG A 46 10.44 6.00 25.72
C ARG A 46 9.09 6.37 26.32
N ARG A 47 8.92 7.61 26.79
CA ARG A 47 7.63 8.09 27.33
C ARG A 47 6.59 8.34 26.25
N LEU A 48 7.02 8.62 25.02
CA LEU A 48 6.14 8.90 23.88
C LEU A 48 5.70 7.61 23.16
N THR A 49 6.56 6.61 23.07
CA THR A 49 6.32 5.38 22.29
C THR A 49 5.84 4.21 23.15
N HIS A 50 6.13 4.21 24.45
CA HIS A 50 5.88 3.08 25.35
C HIS A 50 6.56 1.75 24.91
N SER A 51 7.53 1.81 23.99
CA SER A 51 8.29 0.66 23.47
C SER A 51 9.76 1.04 23.38
N GLN A 52 10.65 0.13 23.78
CA GLN A 52 12.10 0.38 23.73
C GLN A 52 12.62 0.47 22.30
N ALA A 53 12.20 -0.45 21.43
CA ALA A 53 12.60 -0.49 20.03
C ALA A 53 12.13 0.77 19.29
N ASP A 54 10.83 1.10 19.40
CA ASP A 54 10.25 2.28 18.77
C ASP A 54 10.90 3.59 19.28
N ALA A 55 11.36 3.62 20.54
CA ALA A 55 12.06 4.77 21.09
C ALA A 55 13.46 4.96 20.50
N GLU A 56 14.20 3.86 20.30
CA GLU A 56 15.51 3.88 19.64
C GLU A 56 15.38 4.32 18.18
N ASP A 57 14.41 3.76 17.45
CA ASP A 57 14.10 4.13 16.07
C ASP A 57 13.74 5.62 15.96
N LEU A 58 12.88 6.12 16.84
CA LEU A 58 12.47 7.53 16.85
C LEU A 58 13.66 8.47 17.11
N VAL A 59 14.58 8.10 18.01
CA VAL A 59 15.79 8.90 18.29
C VAL A 59 16.74 8.86 17.09
N GLN A 60 16.95 7.70 16.48
CA GLN A 60 17.79 7.56 15.29
C GLN A 60 17.27 8.43 14.14
N ASP A 61 15.97 8.36 13.88
CA ASP A 61 15.30 9.20 12.88
C ASP A 61 15.47 10.69 13.19
N THR A 62 15.35 11.06 14.46
CA THR A 62 15.51 12.45 14.91
C THR A 62 16.93 12.95 14.64
N LEU A 63 17.95 12.17 14.97
CA LEU A 63 19.35 12.52 14.75
C LEU A 63 19.69 12.57 13.26
N MET A 64 19.17 11.65 12.45
CA MET A 64 19.35 11.67 11.00
C MET A 64 18.74 12.93 10.37
N ASN A 65 17.52 13.29 10.76
CA ASN A 65 16.88 14.52 10.28
C ASN A 65 17.61 15.77 10.79
N ALA A 66 18.04 15.78 12.06
CA ALA A 66 18.83 16.87 12.60
C ALA A 66 20.14 17.06 11.83
N TYR A 67 20.86 15.98 11.50
CA TYR A 67 22.09 16.05 10.72
C TYR A 67 21.86 16.66 9.32
N THR A 68 20.80 16.25 8.61
CA THR A 68 20.46 16.84 7.30
C THR A 68 20.19 18.35 7.36
N GLY A 69 19.64 18.84 8.47
CA GLY A 69 19.36 20.26 8.70
C GLY A 69 20.49 21.03 9.39
N PHE A 70 21.55 20.35 9.85
CA PHE A 70 22.52 20.91 10.78
C PHE A 70 23.36 22.04 10.17
N ARG A 71 23.62 22.01 8.85
CA ARG A 71 24.30 23.12 8.15
C ARG A 71 23.55 24.44 8.23
N ARG A 72 22.21 24.39 8.35
CA ARG A 72 21.34 25.57 8.41
C ARG A 72 21.04 26.00 9.85
N PHE A 73 21.48 25.21 10.84
CA PHE A 73 21.30 25.54 12.23
C PHE A 73 22.25 26.66 12.62
N GLU A 74 21.72 27.71 13.25
CA GLU A 74 22.51 28.86 13.66
C GLU A 74 23.20 28.57 15.01
N PRO A 75 24.54 28.52 15.05
CA PRO A 75 25.29 28.25 16.27
C PRO A 75 24.97 29.27 17.36
N GLY A 76 24.85 28.81 18.61
CA GLY A 76 24.49 29.67 19.75
C GLY A 76 22.99 29.76 20.05
N THR A 77 22.13 29.26 19.15
CA THR A 77 20.72 29.03 19.47
C THR A 77 20.52 27.76 20.28
N ASN A 78 19.34 27.56 20.87
CA ASN A 78 19.08 26.43 21.77
C ASN A 78 18.95 25.10 21.00
N LEU A 79 20.08 24.42 20.79
CA LEU A 79 20.15 23.13 20.09
C LEU A 79 19.25 22.08 20.72
N ARG A 80 19.19 22.05 22.06
CA ARG A 80 18.31 21.14 22.80
C ARG A 80 16.85 21.33 22.38
N ALA A 81 16.34 22.56 22.42
CA ALA A 81 14.96 22.86 22.02
C ALA A 81 14.70 22.49 20.55
N TRP A 82 15.68 22.69 19.68
CA TRP A 82 15.59 22.31 18.26
C TRP A 82 15.50 20.79 18.09
N LEU A 83 16.35 20.01 18.75
CA LEU A 83 16.31 18.54 18.74
C LEU A 83 14.98 18.01 19.29
N PHE A 84 14.47 18.56 20.39
CA PHE A 84 13.16 18.19 20.94
C PHE A 84 12.00 18.53 19.98
N ARG A 85 12.09 19.62 19.23
CA ARG A 85 11.11 19.96 18.21
C ARG A 85 11.11 18.96 17.05
N ILE A 86 12.30 18.55 16.59
CA ILE A 86 12.43 17.50 15.56
C ILE A 86 11.84 16.18 16.09
N LEU A 87 12.22 15.76 17.30
CA LEU A 87 11.72 14.54 17.95
C LEU A 87 10.19 14.50 17.98
N HIS A 88 9.57 15.57 18.47
CA HIS A 88 8.13 15.63 18.59
C HIS A 88 7.42 15.62 17.22
N ASN A 89 7.96 16.34 16.24
CA ASN A 89 7.43 16.32 14.88
C ASN A 89 7.50 14.92 14.26
N ARG A 90 8.63 14.21 14.41
CA ARG A 90 8.79 12.82 13.93
C ARG A 90 7.81 11.88 14.62
N TRP A 91 7.62 12.03 15.93
CA TRP A 91 6.64 11.25 16.68
C TRP A 91 5.21 11.48 16.17
N ILE A 92 4.78 12.74 15.97
CA ILE A 92 3.45 13.05 15.42
C ILE A 92 3.28 12.42 14.04
N SER A 93 4.26 12.56 13.15
CA SER A 93 4.21 12.00 11.80
C SER A 93 4.08 10.48 11.82
N THR A 94 4.89 9.80 12.64
CA THR A 94 4.86 8.34 12.78
C THR A 94 3.54 7.86 13.38
N HIS A 95 3.03 8.55 14.40
CA HIS A 95 1.75 8.24 15.03
C HIS A 95 0.58 8.39 14.03
N ARG A 96 0.56 9.46 13.23
CA ARG A 96 -0.44 9.66 12.17
C ARG A 96 -0.35 8.59 11.07
N MET A 97 0.86 8.16 10.70
CA MET A 97 1.03 7.07 9.74
C MET A 97 0.50 5.75 10.31
N LYS A 98 0.76 5.45 11.59
CA LYS A 98 0.26 4.25 12.26
C LYS A 98 -1.26 4.22 12.31
N GLN A 99 -1.93 5.33 12.66
CA GLN A 99 -3.40 5.42 12.64
C GLN A 99 -4.04 5.24 11.26
N ARG A 100 -3.30 5.52 10.17
CA ARG A 100 -3.80 5.34 8.79
C ARG A 100 -3.59 3.93 8.26
N ARG A 101 -2.76 3.13 8.90
CA ARG A 101 -2.49 1.75 8.51
C ARG A 101 -3.49 0.83 9.21
N PRO A 102 -3.89 -0.29 8.57
CA PRO A 102 -4.63 -1.33 9.28
C PRO A 102 -3.85 -1.76 10.52
N ASP A 103 -4.53 -1.92 11.63
CA ASP A 103 -3.90 -2.44 12.85
C ASP A 103 -3.44 -3.88 12.57
N ALA A 104 -2.12 -4.08 12.65
CA ALA A 104 -1.49 -5.37 12.50
C ALA A 104 -1.02 -5.83 13.87
N PHE A 105 -1.55 -6.97 14.31
CA PHE A 105 -1.12 -7.63 15.54
C PHE A 105 -0.29 -8.85 15.16
N ALA A 106 0.90 -8.97 15.74
CA ALA A 106 1.70 -10.19 15.60
C ALA A 106 1.03 -11.28 16.44
N VAL A 107 0.52 -12.31 15.77
CA VAL A 107 -0.02 -13.52 16.41
C VAL A 107 0.97 -14.66 16.14
N ALA A 108 1.20 -15.52 17.12
CA ALA A 108 2.14 -16.64 16.99
C ALA A 108 1.71 -17.64 15.91
N GLU A 109 0.40 -17.81 15.74
CA GLU A 109 -0.22 -18.66 14.74
C GLU A 109 -1.58 -18.07 14.36
N ILE A 110 -1.97 -18.19 13.09
CA ILE A 110 -3.31 -17.78 12.64
C ILE A 110 -4.24 -18.96 12.90
N THR A 111 -5.28 -18.76 13.72
CA THR A 111 -6.21 -19.83 14.07
C THR A 111 -7.18 -20.08 12.91
N ASP A 112 -7.71 -21.30 12.79
CA ASP A 112 -8.79 -21.63 11.85
C ASP A 112 -10.00 -20.69 11.98
N SER A 113 -10.31 -20.23 13.20
CA SER A 113 -11.36 -19.23 13.45
C SER A 113 -11.06 -17.87 12.81
N ASP A 114 -9.79 -17.44 12.80
CA ASP A 114 -9.35 -16.17 12.20
C ASP A 114 -9.42 -16.27 10.67
N MET A 115 -9.05 -17.43 10.12
CA MET A 115 -9.17 -17.73 8.71
C MET A 115 -10.64 -17.76 8.26
N LEU A 116 -11.53 -18.40 9.02
CA LEU A 116 -12.96 -18.46 8.71
C LEU A 116 -13.62 -17.08 8.71
N CYS A 117 -13.29 -16.24 9.70
CA CYS A 117 -13.79 -14.86 9.78
C CYS A 117 -13.36 -14.03 8.55
N SER A 118 -12.12 -14.23 8.11
CA SER A 118 -11.56 -13.60 6.91
C SER A 118 -12.18 -14.14 5.61
N ALA A 119 -12.43 -15.45 5.54
CA ALA A 119 -13.02 -16.12 4.38
C ALA A 119 -14.44 -15.61 4.09
N ASN A 120 -15.26 -15.35 5.11
CA ASN A 120 -16.62 -14.80 4.94
C ASN A 120 -16.67 -13.45 4.22
N HIS A 121 -15.57 -12.72 4.17
CA HIS A 121 -15.46 -11.40 3.53
C HIS A 121 -14.67 -11.43 2.21
N SER A 122 -14.22 -12.62 1.77
CA SER A 122 -13.46 -12.79 0.54
C SER A 122 -14.29 -13.49 -0.54
N ALA A 123 -14.32 -12.91 -1.74
CA ALA A 123 -14.88 -13.57 -2.93
C ALA A 123 -14.14 -14.87 -3.32
N THR A 124 -12.97 -15.10 -2.72
CA THR A 124 -12.09 -16.27 -2.89
C THR A 124 -11.93 -17.05 -1.59
N ALA A 125 -12.94 -17.04 -0.72
CA ALA A 125 -13.03 -17.99 0.39
C ALA A 125 -12.70 -19.40 -0.11
N GLU A 126 -11.89 -20.16 0.64
CA GLU A 126 -11.57 -21.53 0.29
C GLU A 126 -12.86 -22.35 0.23
N ARG A 127 -13.33 -22.60 -0.99
CA ARG A 127 -14.50 -23.43 -1.23
C ARG A 127 -14.17 -24.88 -0.89
N SER A 128 -15.15 -25.58 -0.33
CA SER A 128 -15.04 -27.02 -0.06
C SER A 128 -14.61 -27.77 -1.32
N ALA A 129 -13.86 -28.85 -1.14
CA ALA A 129 -13.52 -29.75 -2.24
C ALA A 129 -14.79 -30.34 -2.89
N GLU A 130 -15.85 -30.53 -2.12
CA GLU A 130 -17.16 -30.95 -2.62
C GLU A 130 -17.78 -29.87 -3.52
N ASP A 131 -17.82 -28.61 -3.09
CA ASP A 131 -18.36 -27.51 -3.90
C ASP A 131 -17.59 -27.36 -5.22
N ARG A 132 -16.25 -27.49 -5.17
CA ARG A 132 -15.42 -27.48 -6.37
C ARG A 132 -15.69 -28.68 -7.29
N ALA A 133 -15.94 -29.86 -6.73
CA ALA A 133 -16.34 -31.03 -7.52
C ALA A 133 -17.73 -30.85 -8.13
N LEU A 134 -18.67 -30.22 -7.42
CA LEU A 134 -20.00 -29.87 -7.91
C LEU A 134 -19.94 -28.84 -9.05
N ASP A 135 -19.08 -27.83 -8.95
CA ASP A 135 -18.85 -26.85 -10.03
C ASP A 135 -18.32 -27.52 -11.33
N MET A 136 -17.61 -28.65 -11.23
CA MET A 136 -17.13 -29.40 -12.40
C MET A 136 -18.25 -30.16 -13.12
N PHE A 137 -19.36 -30.46 -12.43
CA PHE A 137 -20.52 -31.07 -13.08
C PHE A 137 -21.33 -29.96 -13.78
N CYS A 138 -21.28 -29.92 -15.12
CA CYS A 138 -22.21 -29.05 -15.84
C CYS A 138 -23.64 -29.43 -15.47
N ASP A 139 -24.46 -28.43 -15.09
CA ASP A 139 -25.89 -28.63 -14.87
C ASP A 139 -26.48 -29.35 -16.09
N SER A 140 -26.98 -30.57 -15.87
CA SER A 140 -27.53 -31.41 -16.93
C SER A 140 -28.66 -30.70 -17.67
N ARG A 141 -29.40 -29.81 -16.99
CA ARG A 141 -30.47 -29.01 -17.57
C ARG A 141 -29.95 -28.01 -18.60
N ILE A 142 -28.84 -27.34 -18.29
CA ILE A 142 -28.19 -26.41 -19.22
C ILE A 142 -27.66 -27.17 -20.43
N ARG A 143 -27.01 -28.31 -20.19
CA ARG A 143 -26.50 -29.17 -21.25
C ARG A 143 -27.62 -29.61 -22.20
N ASP A 144 -28.71 -30.13 -21.65
CA ASP A 144 -29.85 -30.63 -22.43
C ASP A 144 -30.51 -29.50 -23.22
N ALA A 145 -30.74 -28.34 -22.59
CA ALA A 145 -31.29 -27.17 -23.26
C ALA A 145 -30.41 -26.71 -24.44
N VAL A 146 -29.09 -26.68 -24.28
CA VAL A 146 -28.15 -26.32 -25.35
C VAL A 146 -28.11 -27.38 -26.45
N LEU A 147 -28.31 -28.66 -26.12
CA LEU A 147 -28.39 -29.74 -27.10
C LEU A 147 -29.67 -29.68 -27.95
N THR A 148 -30.77 -29.10 -27.46
CA THR A 148 -31.97 -28.86 -28.29
C THR A 148 -31.77 -27.81 -29.38
N LEU A 149 -30.77 -26.93 -29.26
CA LEU A 149 -30.48 -25.93 -30.28
C LEU A 149 -29.88 -26.61 -31.52
N PRO A 150 -30.28 -26.20 -32.74
CA PRO A 150 -29.59 -26.64 -33.95
C PRO A 150 -28.12 -26.20 -33.93
N GLU A 151 -27.26 -27.00 -34.54
CA GLU A 151 -25.80 -26.86 -34.46
C GLU A 151 -25.28 -25.45 -34.78
N GLY A 152 -25.82 -24.80 -35.82
CA GLY A 152 -25.45 -23.44 -36.19
C GLY A 152 -25.80 -22.37 -35.16
N PHE A 153 -26.79 -22.61 -34.28
CA PHE A 153 -27.13 -21.70 -33.18
C PHE A 153 -26.26 -21.97 -31.95
N ARG A 154 -25.98 -23.24 -31.67
CA ARG A 154 -25.10 -23.67 -30.58
C ARG A 154 -23.67 -23.15 -30.77
N THR A 155 -23.15 -23.27 -31.98
CA THR A 155 -21.76 -22.90 -32.31
C THR A 155 -21.53 -21.39 -32.16
N VAL A 156 -22.48 -20.56 -32.62
CA VAL A 156 -22.37 -19.10 -32.46
C VAL A 156 -22.43 -18.70 -30.99
N LEU A 157 -23.32 -19.34 -30.21
CA LEU A 157 -23.46 -19.09 -28.77
C LEU A 157 -22.20 -19.50 -28.00
N TYR A 158 -21.58 -20.63 -28.36
CA TYR A 158 -20.34 -21.09 -27.75
C TYR A 158 -19.21 -20.06 -27.92
N TYR A 159 -19.00 -19.60 -29.15
CA TYR A 159 -17.94 -18.62 -29.42
C TYR A 159 -18.18 -17.26 -28.76
N SER A 160 -19.44 -16.81 -28.64
CA SER A 160 -19.72 -15.51 -28.02
C SER A 160 -19.78 -15.57 -26.49
N ASP A 161 -20.49 -16.54 -25.92
CA ASP A 161 -20.89 -16.52 -24.51
C ASP A 161 -19.97 -17.40 -23.63
N ILE A 162 -19.24 -18.36 -24.23
CA ILE A 162 -18.28 -19.23 -23.50
C ILE A 162 -16.85 -18.81 -23.78
N GLU A 163 -16.47 -18.68 -25.06
CA GLU A 163 -15.11 -18.24 -25.45
C GLU A 163 -14.93 -16.72 -25.35
N GLY A 164 -16.01 -15.95 -25.29
CA GLY A 164 -15.97 -14.48 -25.12
C GLY A 164 -15.54 -13.72 -26.37
N LEU A 165 -15.61 -14.32 -27.57
CA LEU A 165 -15.28 -13.63 -28.82
C LEU A 165 -16.30 -12.53 -29.13
N THR A 166 -15.83 -11.45 -29.76
CA THR A 166 -16.74 -10.43 -30.29
C THR A 166 -17.59 -10.99 -31.43
N TYR A 167 -18.72 -10.35 -31.73
CA TYR A 167 -19.59 -10.79 -32.82
C TYR A 167 -18.89 -10.72 -34.19
N ALA A 168 -17.97 -9.76 -34.37
CA ALA A 168 -17.17 -9.64 -35.58
C ALA A 168 -16.14 -10.78 -35.71
N GLU A 169 -15.47 -11.15 -34.62
CA GLU A 169 -14.54 -12.28 -34.60
C GLU A 169 -15.27 -13.61 -34.79
N THR A 170 -16.44 -13.77 -34.18
CA THR A 170 -17.29 -14.95 -34.38
C THR A 170 -17.73 -15.07 -35.85
N ALA A 171 -18.11 -13.95 -36.48
CA ALA A 171 -18.49 -13.90 -37.89
C ALA A 171 -17.31 -14.31 -38.81
N ALA A 172 -16.12 -13.78 -38.53
CA ALA A 172 -14.90 -14.14 -39.26
C ALA A 172 -14.51 -15.62 -39.05
N ARG A 173 -14.60 -16.11 -37.81
CA ARG A 173 -14.26 -17.49 -37.43
C ARG A 173 -15.18 -18.53 -38.05
N MET A 174 -16.46 -18.20 -38.20
CA MET A 174 -17.49 -19.08 -38.75
C MET A 174 -17.78 -18.83 -40.23
N GLU A 175 -17.09 -17.89 -40.87
CA GLU A 175 -17.28 -17.51 -42.29
C GLU A 175 -18.74 -17.19 -42.64
N ILE A 176 -19.45 -16.49 -41.73
CA ILE A 176 -20.84 -16.07 -41.92
C ILE A 176 -21.01 -14.55 -41.71
N PRO A 177 -22.03 -13.92 -42.32
CA PRO A 177 -22.25 -12.49 -42.14
C PRO A 177 -22.52 -12.10 -40.67
N LEU A 178 -22.07 -10.90 -40.28
CA LEU A 178 -22.30 -10.36 -38.93
C LEU A 178 -23.78 -10.33 -38.54
N GLY A 179 -24.66 -9.95 -39.47
CA GLY A 179 -26.11 -9.95 -39.25
C GLY A 179 -26.67 -11.37 -38.96
N THR A 180 -26.07 -12.40 -39.56
CA THR A 180 -26.42 -13.80 -39.29
C THR A 180 -26.01 -14.20 -37.88
N VAL A 181 -24.81 -13.82 -37.43
CA VAL A 181 -24.35 -14.01 -36.04
C VAL A 181 -25.32 -13.36 -35.06
N MET A 182 -25.61 -12.06 -35.23
CA MET A 182 -26.52 -11.33 -34.33
C MET A 182 -27.91 -11.98 -34.27
N SER A 183 -28.48 -12.34 -35.42
CA SER A 183 -29.80 -12.99 -35.48
C SER A 183 -29.81 -14.39 -34.88
N ARG A 184 -28.69 -15.13 -34.95
CA ARG A 184 -28.55 -16.47 -34.38
C ARG A 184 -28.40 -16.40 -32.86
N ILE A 185 -27.61 -15.47 -32.33
CA ILE A 185 -27.46 -15.24 -30.88
C ILE A 185 -28.79 -14.83 -30.25
N ALA A 186 -29.50 -13.87 -30.87
CA ALA A 186 -30.79 -13.42 -30.34
C ALA A 186 -31.79 -14.58 -30.25
N ARG A 187 -31.89 -15.39 -31.32
CA ARG A 187 -32.80 -16.54 -31.37
C ARG A 187 -32.37 -17.72 -30.49
N SER A 188 -31.08 -17.97 -30.34
CA SER A 188 -30.58 -19.02 -29.44
C SER A 188 -30.87 -18.67 -27.99
N ARG A 189 -30.62 -17.42 -27.57
CA ARG A 189 -30.96 -16.94 -26.22
C ARG A 189 -32.46 -17.01 -25.94
N GLU A 190 -33.30 -16.67 -26.91
CA GLU A 190 -34.75 -16.79 -26.76
C GLU A 190 -35.19 -18.25 -26.56
N ARG A 191 -34.66 -19.16 -27.36
CA ARG A 191 -34.95 -20.60 -27.23
C ARG A 191 -34.46 -21.18 -25.90
N LEU A 192 -33.27 -20.76 -25.44
CA LEU A 192 -32.76 -21.18 -24.14
C LEU A 192 -33.59 -20.61 -22.98
N ARG A 193 -34.04 -19.35 -23.07
CA ARG A 193 -34.95 -18.78 -22.07
C ARG A 193 -36.27 -19.55 -22.00
N ALA A 194 -36.85 -19.93 -23.14
CA ALA A 194 -38.07 -20.74 -23.16
C ALA A 194 -37.85 -22.15 -22.60
N ALA A 195 -36.73 -22.79 -22.93
CA ALA A 195 -36.39 -24.13 -22.46
C ALA A 195 -36.10 -24.16 -20.94
N LEU A 196 -35.44 -23.13 -20.40
CA LEU A 196 -35.05 -23.06 -18.99
C LEU A 196 -36.09 -22.38 -18.10
N GLY A 197 -36.90 -21.47 -18.65
CA GLY A 197 -37.90 -20.68 -17.91
C GLY A 197 -39.18 -21.44 -17.54
N ASN A 198 -39.51 -22.53 -18.25
CA ASN A 198 -40.70 -23.35 -17.96
C ASN A 198 -40.56 -24.26 -16.73
N ASP A 199 -39.36 -24.39 -16.16
CA ASP A 199 -39.10 -25.26 -15.00
C ASP A 199 -38.97 -24.49 -13.67
N ASP A 200 -38.76 -23.17 -13.70
CA ASP A 200 -38.67 -22.37 -12.47
C ASP A 200 -40.01 -22.30 -11.72
N THR A 201 -41.12 -22.43 -12.44
CA THR A 201 -42.48 -22.55 -11.88
C THR A 201 -42.76 -23.91 -11.24
N ARG A 202 -41.93 -24.93 -11.47
CA ARG A 202 -42.09 -26.29 -10.92
C ARG A 202 -41.40 -26.50 -9.57
N ARG A 203 -40.55 -25.56 -9.13
CA ARG A 203 -39.88 -25.59 -7.82
C ARG A 203 -40.59 -24.79 -6.72
N VAL A 204 -41.64 -24.03 -7.07
CA VAL A 204 -42.40 -23.16 -6.14
C VAL A 204 -43.81 -23.72 -5.84
N ALA A 205 -44.11 -24.95 -6.28
CA ALA A 205 -45.32 -25.70 -5.94
C ALA A 205 -44.93 -27.02 -5.27
#